data_AF-A0ABD6W8S1-F1
#
_entry.id   AF-A0ABD6W8S1-F1
#
_cell.length_a   1.000
_cell.length_b   1.000
_cell.length_c   1.000
_cell.angle_alpha   90.00
_cell.angle_beta   90.00
_cell.angle_gamma   90.00
#
_symmetry.space_group_name_H-M   'P 1'
#
loop_
_entity.id
_entity.type
_entity.pdbx_description
1 polymer ?
#
loop_
_entity_poly.entity_id
_entity_poly.type
_entity_poly.pdbx_seq_one_letter_code
_entity_poly.pdbx_strand_id
1 'polypeptide(L)'
;MDQAALDIVTGIALPAAAILISTLVAVGLAASERKAAAAARVEERIDAAFVRALTALAILNTINLRTETVVEPLRELRVSLTLLESLSAKPDSDLLAEWFEAERQAGNTQVAESRRRLQLVPDPLRTEADVEKAVAAGGPVNTWARDFAGRLRDWHRRGASDDALRAHTASARALHAGAGEV
;
A
#
# COMPACT_ATOMS: atom_id res chain seq x y z
N MET A 1 24.47 19.37 -10.01
CA MET A 1 23.52 18.29 -9.66
C MET A 1 22.31 18.96 -9.02
N ASP A 2 21.12 18.58 -9.47
CA ASP A 2 19.86 19.23 -9.14
C ASP A 2 19.59 19.23 -7.63
N GLN A 3 19.56 20.42 -7.06
CA GLN A 3 19.56 20.65 -5.62
C GLN A 3 18.21 20.28 -4.99
N ALA A 4 17.12 20.40 -5.77
CA ALA A 4 15.78 19.97 -5.38
C ALA A 4 15.64 18.44 -5.30
N ALA A 5 16.35 17.68 -6.14
CA ALA A 5 16.34 16.22 -6.10
C ALA A 5 17.10 15.68 -4.89
N LEU A 6 18.15 16.37 -4.44
CA LEU A 6 18.91 16.00 -3.23
C LEU A 6 18.13 16.28 -1.94
N ASP A 7 17.31 17.35 -1.92
CA ASP A 7 16.45 17.70 -0.78
C ASP A 7 15.26 16.74 -0.62
N ILE A 8 14.72 16.17 -1.71
CA ILE A 8 13.66 15.14 -1.64
C ILE A 8 14.21 13.82 -1.09
N VAL A 9 15.43 13.44 -1.51
CA VAL A 9 16.07 12.19 -1.08
C VAL A 9 16.54 12.27 0.37
N THR A 10 17.04 13.42 0.83
CA THR A 10 17.53 13.57 2.21
C THR A 10 16.45 14.02 3.20
N GLY A 11 15.42 14.76 2.76
CA GLY A 11 14.36 15.28 3.63
C GLY A 11 13.23 14.31 3.98
N ILE A 12 12.97 13.29 3.15
CA ILE A 12 11.79 12.41 3.29
C ILE A 12 12.16 10.94 3.44
N ALA A 13 13.13 10.43 2.67
CA ALA A 13 13.42 8.99 2.65
C ALA A 13 14.20 8.50 3.90
N LEU A 14 15.12 9.32 4.43
CA LEU A 14 15.96 8.93 5.56
C LEU A 14 15.20 8.82 6.91
N PRO A 15 14.35 9.80 7.28
CA PRO A 15 13.61 9.72 8.55
C PRO A 15 12.56 8.61 8.55
N ALA A 16 11.93 8.32 7.41
CA ALA A 16 10.95 7.25 7.26
C ALA A 16 11.59 5.85 7.42
N ALA A 17 12.80 5.65 6.87
CA ALA A 17 13.54 4.40 7.05
C ALA A 17 14.00 4.20 8.51
N ALA A 18 14.41 5.26 9.21
CA ALA A 18 14.84 5.18 10.61
C ALA A 18 13.68 4.81 11.56
N ILE A 19 12.49 5.38 11.36
CA ILE A 19 11.29 5.05 12.16
C ILE A 19 10.83 3.60 11.92
N LEU A 20 10.92 3.11 10.68
CA LEU A 20 10.58 1.72 10.33
C LEU A 20 11.52 0.71 10.98
N ILE A 21 12.84 0.96 10.94
CA ILE A 21 13.84 0.05 11.52
C ILE A 21 13.71 -0.02 13.06
N SER A 22 13.54 1.11 13.75
CA SER A 22 13.39 1.12 15.22
C SER A 22 12.10 0.47 15.70
N THR A 23 11.00 0.59 14.94
CA THR A 23 9.72 -0.05 15.29
C THR A 23 9.77 -1.56 15.09
N LEU A 24 10.47 -2.03 14.05
CA LEU A 24 10.68 -3.47 13.80
C LEU A 24 11.54 -4.14 14.88
N VAL A 25 12.57 -3.45 15.39
CA VAL A 25 13.42 -3.99 16.48
C VAL A 25 12.67 -4.07 17.81
N ALA A 26 11.80 -3.10 18.12
CA ALA A 26 10.99 -3.09 19.34
C ALA A 26 9.91 -4.19 19.35
N VAL A 27 9.31 -4.50 18.19
CA VAL A 27 8.36 -5.62 18.03
C VAL A 27 9.08 -6.97 18.14
N GLY A 28 10.32 -7.07 17.64
CA GLY A 28 11.12 -8.29 17.71
C GLY A 28 11.56 -8.71 19.13
N LEU A 29 11.66 -7.77 20.08
CA LEU A 29 12.07 -8.06 21.46
C LEU A 29 10.92 -8.44 22.40
N ALA A 30 9.67 -8.06 22.07
CA ALA A 30 8.49 -8.39 22.88
C ALA A 30 7.93 -9.80 22.60
N ALA A 31 8.32 -10.44 21.49
CA ALA A 31 7.83 -11.74 21.04
C ALA A 31 8.66 -12.95 21.57
N SER A 32 9.78 -12.70 22.27
CA SER A 32 10.80 -13.71 22.53
C SER A 32 10.52 -14.70 23.67
N GLU A 33 9.49 -14.49 24.49
CA GLU A 33 9.29 -15.33 25.68
C GLU A 33 7.90 -15.96 25.78
N ARG A 34 7.84 -17.27 25.47
CA ARG A 34 7.06 -18.31 26.20
C ARG A 34 5.64 -18.70 25.76
N LYS A 35 5.35 -19.09 24.49
CA LYS A 35 4.22 -20.01 24.15
C LYS A 35 4.22 -20.63 22.72
N ALA A 36 5.41 -20.85 22.17
CA ALA A 36 5.73 -21.46 20.86
C ALA A 36 5.28 -22.94 20.76
N ALA A 37 4.89 -23.54 19.63
CA ALA A 37 5.56 -23.49 18.33
C ALA A 37 4.61 -23.68 17.12
N ALA A 38 3.30 -23.85 17.32
CA ALA A 38 2.31 -23.94 16.25
C ALA A 38 1.62 -22.59 15.98
N ALA A 39 1.19 -21.89 17.04
CA ALA A 39 0.68 -20.52 16.94
C ALA A 39 1.75 -19.54 16.45
N ALA A 40 3.00 -19.69 16.91
CA ALA A 40 4.14 -18.88 16.48
C ALA A 40 4.39 -18.95 14.97
N ARG A 41 4.20 -20.11 14.34
CA ARG A 41 4.38 -20.26 12.88
C ARG A 41 3.27 -19.56 12.08
N VAL A 42 2.05 -19.51 12.63
CA VAL A 42 0.93 -18.82 11.98
C VAL A 42 1.13 -17.31 12.13
N GLU A 43 1.50 -16.84 13.32
CA GLU A 43 1.80 -15.43 13.58
C GLU A 43 2.99 -14.93 12.76
N GLU A 44 4.08 -15.70 12.67
CA GLU A 44 5.25 -15.40 11.82
C GLU A 44 4.87 -15.32 10.34
N ARG A 45 3.95 -16.19 9.86
CA ARG A 45 3.46 -16.14 8.48
C ARG A 45 2.57 -14.93 8.22
N ILE A 46 1.76 -14.53 9.20
CA ILE A 46 0.94 -13.31 9.15
C ILE A 46 1.86 -12.10 9.06
N ASP A 47 2.87 -12.01 9.93
CA ASP A 47 3.82 -10.91 9.94
C ASP A 47 4.64 -10.85 8.65
N ALA A 48 5.11 -11.99 8.12
CA ALA A 48 5.80 -12.04 6.85
C ALA A 48 4.92 -11.57 5.68
N ALA A 49 3.66 -12.02 5.62
CA ALA A 49 2.70 -11.58 4.61
C ALA A 49 2.37 -10.08 4.77
N PHE A 50 2.26 -9.58 6.00
CA PHE A 50 2.04 -8.18 6.30
C PHE A 50 3.21 -7.29 5.86
N VAL A 51 4.44 -7.67 6.19
CA VAL A 51 5.65 -6.94 5.77
C VAL A 51 5.76 -6.93 4.24
N ARG A 52 5.46 -8.05 3.57
CA ARG A 52 5.45 -8.13 2.11
C ARG A 52 4.38 -7.22 1.48
N ALA A 53 3.18 -7.17 2.05
CA ALA A 53 2.13 -6.24 1.62
C ALA A 53 2.55 -4.78 1.79
N LEU A 54 3.12 -4.41 2.95
CA LEU A 54 3.61 -3.05 3.19
C LEU A 54 4.75 -2.66 2.25
N THR A 55 5.63 -3.61 1.92
CA THR A 55 6.72 -3.39 0.97
C THR A 55 6.18 -3.11 -0.43
N ALA A 56 5.23 -3.92 -0.90
CA ALA A 56 4.57 -3.71 -2.18
C ALA A 56 3.84 -2.35 -2.25
N LEU A 57 3.15 -1.96 -1.17
CA LEU A 57 2.48 -0.65 -1.07
C LEU A 57 3.48 0.51 -1.02
N ALA A 58 4.61 0.34 -0.34
CA ALA A 58 5.67 1.34 -0.31
C ALA A 58 6.23 1.58 -1.72
N ILE A 59 6.49 0.50 -2.48
CA ILE A 59 6.94 0.60 -3.87
C ILE A 59 5.87 1.32 -4.70
N LEU A 60 4.60 0.95 -4.59
CA LEU A 60 3.51 1.61 -5.33
C LEU A 60 3.36 3.11 -4.99
N ASN A 61 3.73 3.53 -3.78
CA ASN A 61 3.71 4.95 -3.37
C ASN A 61 4.95 5.74 -3.85
N THR A 62 6.02 5.07 -4.27
CA THR A 62 7.28 5.72 -4.70
C THR A 62 7.65 5.43 -6.16
N ILE A 63 6.89 4.58 -6.86
CA ILE A 63 7.22 4.11 -8.20
C ILE A 63 7.15 5.24 -9.24
N ASN A 64 8.17 5.36 -10.08
CA ASN A 64 8.09 6.22 -11.26
C ASN A 64 7.37 5.48 -12.39
N LEU A 65 6.06 5.71 -12.49
CA LEU A 65 5.20 5.08 -13.51
C LEU A 65 5.59 5.36 -14.98
N ARG A 66 6.49 6.32 -15.26
CA ARG A 66 7.01 6.54 -16.62
C ARG A 66 8.05 5.51 -17.04
N THR A 67 8.83 5.02 -16.08
CA THR A 67 10.01 4.19 -16.34
C THR A 67 9.92 2.82 -15.70
N GLU A 68 9.01 2.65 -14.74
CA GLU A 68 8.91 1.45 -13.92
C GLU A 68 7.54 0.79 -14.07
N THR A 69 7.52 -0.55 -13.93
CA THR A 69 6.31 -1.35 -14.07
C THR A 69 5.63 -1.58 -12.73
N VAL A 70 4.30 -1.37 -12.67
CA VAL A 70 3.47 -1.70 -11.49
C VAL A 70 3.08 -3.17 -11.41
N VAL A 71 3.39 -3.98 -12.42
CA VAL A 71 2.93 -5.38 -12.48
C VAL A 71 3.45 -6.18 -11.30
N GLU A 72 4.75 -6.06 -10.99
CA GLU A 72 5.35 -6.83 -9.90
C GLU A 72 4.83 -6.39 -8.52
N PRO A 73 4.84 -5.08 -8.17
CA PRO A 73 4.27 -4.64 -6.89
C PRO A 73 2.79 -5.01 -6.71
N LEU A 74 1.98 -4.96 -7.77
CA LEU A 74 0.57 -5.38 -7.69
C LEU A 74 0.41 -6.90 -7.49
N ARG A 75 1.26 -7.70 -8.16
CA ARG A 75 1.28 -9.15 -7.95
C ARG A 75 1.67 -9.49 -6.52
N GLU A 76 2.73 -8.87 -6.03
CA GLU A 76 3.25 -9.05 -4.67
C GLU A 76 2.23 -8.65 -3.61
N LEU A 77 1.56 -7.52 -3.81
CA LEU A 77 0.45 -7.08 -2.97
C LEU A 77 -0.67 -8.12 -2.97
N ARG A 78 -1.12 -8.57 -4.14
CA ARG A 78 -2.19 -9.57 -4.26
C ARG A 78 -1.87 -10.86 -3.52
N VAL A 79 -0.68 -11.41 -3.73
CA VAL A 79 -0.23 -12.64 -3.06
C VAL A 79 -0.23 -12.45 -1.54
N SER A 80 0.30 -11.32 -1.08
CA SER A 80 0.39 -11.01 0.35
C SER A 80 -0.99 -10.86 1.00
N LEU A 81 -1.93 -10.18 0.33
CA LEU A 81 -3.30 -10.03 0.82
C LEU A 81 -4.04 -11.37 0.88
N THR A 82 -3.90 -12.22 -0.14
CA THR A 82 -4.47 -13.58 -0.11
C THR A 82 -3.90 -14.42 1.02
N LEU A 83 -2.59 -14.29 1.30
CA LEU A 83 -1.98 -14.96 2.44
C LEU A 83 -2.53 -14.42 3.76
N LEU A 84 -2.61 -13.09 3.92
CA LEU A 84 -3.19 -12.48 5.12
C LEU A 84 -4.63 -12.92 5.36
N GLU A 85 -5.46 -12.92 4.31
CA GLU A 85 -6.84 -13.38 4.36
C GLU A 85 -6.92 -14.86 4.82
N SER A 86 -6.17 -15.75 4.16
CA SER A 86 -6.19 -17.18 4.49
C SER A 86 -5.71 -17.50 5.91
N LEU A 87 -4.79 -16.69 6.45
CA LEU A 87 -4.24 -16.85 7.79
C LEU A 87 -5.07 -16.14 8.87
N SER A 88 -5.87 -15.14 8.49
CA SER A 88 -6.75 -14.37 9.39
C SER A 88 -8.14 -14.97 9.53
N ALA A 89 -8.52 -15.91 8.65
CA ALA A 89 -9.86 -16.49 8.59
C ALA A 89 -10.25 -17.21 9.89
N LYS A 90 -10.99 -16.51 10.76
CA LYS A 90 -12.04 -17.15 11.55
C LYS A 90 -13.23 -17.42 10.62
N PRO A 91 -13.98 -18.51 10.80
CA PRO A 91 -15.04 -18.94 9.88
C PRO A 91 -16.20 -17.94 9.64
N ASP A 92 -16.23 -16.78 10.33
CA ASP A 92 -17.32 -15.79 10.26
C ASP A 92 -16.95 -14.43 9.64
N SER A 93 -15.70 -14.16 9.21
CA SER A 93 -15.29 -12.79 8.83
C SER A 93 -15.27 -12.51 7.31
N ASP A 94 -16.42 -12.65 6.64
CA ASP A 94 -16.60 -12.23 5.23
C ASP A 94 -16.25 -10.74 5.01
N LEU A 95 -16.40 -9.90 6.04
CA LEU A 95 -16.12 -8.45 5.97
C LEU A 95 -14.65 -8.12 5.71
N LEU A 96 -13.70 -8.96 6.16
CA LEU A 96 -12.28 -8.73 5.94
C LEU A 96 -11.91 -9.02 4.47
N ALA A 97 -12.44 -10.12 3.95
CA ALA A 97 -12.30 -10.50 2.54
C ALA A 97 -12.96 -9.45 1.63
N GLU A 98 -14.17 -9.00 1.99
CA GLU A 98 -14.91 -7.96 1.27
C GLU A 98 -14.13 -6.64 1.22
N TRP A 99 -13.51 -6.25 2.34
CA TRP A 99 -12.68 -5.05 2.39
C TRP A 99 -11.43 -5.18 1.50
N PHE A 100 -10.68 -6.29 1.60
CA PHE A 100 -9.48 -6.49 0.78
C PHE A 100 -9.79 -6.51 -0.72
N GLU A 101 -10.89 -7.15 -1.12
CA GLU A 101 -11.30 -7.17 -2.51
C GLU A 101 -11.72 -5.77 -3.00
N ALA A 102 -12.45 -5.00 -2.18
CA ALA A 102 -12.80 -3.63 -2.51
C ALA A 102 -11.55 -2.73 -2.67
N GLU A 103 -10.56 -2.85 -1.79
CA GLU A 103 -9.30 -2.11 -1.89
C GLU A 103 -8.47 -2.53 -3.11
N ARG A 104 -8.47 -3.82 -3.46
CA ARG A 104 -7.81 -4.32 -4.67
C ARG A 104 -8.42 -3.69 -5.92
N GLN A 105 -9.74 -3.61 -5.99
CA GLN A 105 -10.44 -2.96 -7.10
C GLN A 105 -10.14 -1.46 -7.15
N ALA A 106 -10.20 -0.77 -6.00
CA ALA A 106 -9.83 0.64 -5.91
C ALA A 106 -8.39 0.89 -6.39
N GLY A 107 -7.43 0.08 -5.94
CA GLY A 107 -6.02 0.18 -6.37
C GLY A 107 -5.84 0.03 -7.87
N ASN A 108 -6.50 -0.95 -8.49
CA ASN A 108 -6.46 -1.12 -9.95
C ASN A 108 -7.03 0.10 -10.68
N THR A 109 -8.14 0.67 -10.18
CA THR A 109 -8.72 1.90 -10.72
C THR A 109 -7.74 3.07 -10.61
N GLN A 110 -7.11 3.29 -9.46
CA GLN A 110 -6.16 4.39 -9.28
C GLN A 110 -4.90 4.22 -10.13
N VAL A 111 -4.41 2.99 -10.32
CA VAL A 111 -3.31 2.67 -11.24
C VAL A 111 -3.69 3.00 -12.69
N ALA A 112 -4.89 2.59 -13.12
CA ALA A 112 -5.39 2.88 -14.46
C ALA A 112 -5.53 4.40 -14.68
N GLU A 113 -6.05 5.12 -13.68
CA GLU A 113 -6.19 6.56 -13.72
C GLU A 113 -4.84 7.27 -13.81
N SER A 114 -3.86 6.88 -12.98
CA SER A 114 -2.52 7.44 -13.04
C SER A 114 -1.84 7.18 -14.37
N ARG A 115 -2.01 5.99 -14.95
CA ARG A 115 -1.52 5.68 -16.31
C ARG A 115 -2.19 6.54 -17.37
N ARG A 116 -3.51 6.74 -17.30
CA ARG A 116 -4.26 7.60 -18.22
C ARG A 116 -3.75 9.04 -18.17
N ARG A 117 -3.57 9.59 -16.96
CA ARG A 117 -3.03 10.95 -16.78
C ARG A 117 -1.61 11.07 -17.33
N LEU A 118 -0.77 10.06 -17.15
CA LEU A 118 0.60 10.07 -17.66
C LEU A 118 0.69 10.08 -19.18
N GLN A 119 -0.24 9.44 -19.87
CA GLN A 119 -0.32 9.48 -21.35
C GLN A 119 -0.54 10.89 -21.90
N LEU A 120 -1.07 11.81 -21.07
CA LEU A 120 -1.30 13.20 -21.44
C LEU A 120 -0.08 14.10 -21.17
N VAL A 121 0.95 13.58 -20.50
CA VAL A 121 2.13 14.36 -20.15
C VAL A 121 3.17 14.25 -21.27
N PRO A 122 3.79 15.36 -21.71
CA PRO A 122 4.79 15.35 -22.78
C PRO A 122 5.94 14.35 -22.55
N ASP A 123 6.44 13.80 -23.66
CA ASP A 123 7.64 12.95 -23.71
C ASP A 123 8.47 13.30 -24.98
N PRO A 124 9.72 13.80 -24.84
CA PRO A 124 10.47 14.02 -23.60
C PRO A 124 9.92 15.18 -22.76
N LEU A 125 10.14 15.12 -21.45
CA LEU A 125 9.93 16.25 -20.52
C LEU A 125 10.90 17.38 -20.89
N ARG A 126 10.40 18.60 -21.08
CA ARG A 126 11.23 19.74 -21.52
C ARG A 126 11.26 20.87 -20.51
N THR A 127 10.27 20.95 -19.64
CA THR A 127 10.09 22.03 -18.67
C THR A 127 9.80 21.49 -17.27
N GLU A 128 10.03 22.32 -16.26
CA GLU A 128 9.64 22.03 -14.87
C GLU A 128 8.13 21.77 -14.73
N ALA A 129 7.31 22.50 -15.49
CA ALA A 129 5.87 22.26 -15.54
C ALA A 129 5.50 20.87 -16.10
N ASP A 130 6.31 20.29 -16.99
CA ASP A 130 6.10 18.92 -17.47
C ASP A 130 6.43 17.89 -16.38
N VAL A 131 7.45 18.18 -15.55
CA VAL A 131 7.82 17.36 -14.40
C VAL A 131 6.70 17.40 -13.35
N GLU A 132 6.19 18.58 -13.01
CA GLU A 132 5.07 18.73 -12.08
C GLU A 132 3.82 17.98 -12.56
N LYS A 133 3.50 18.07 -13.86
CA LYS A 133 2.40 17.30 -14.47
C LYS A 133 2.63 15.79 -14.39
N ALA A 134 3.87 15.32 -14.60
CA ALA A 134 4.20 13.91 -14.45
C ALA A 134 4.02 13.42 -13.00
N VAL A 135 4.46 14.20 -12.02
CA VAL A 135 4.29 13.90 -10.60
C VAL A 135 2.80 13.90 -10.21
N ALA A 136 2.05 14.91 -10.64
CA ALA A 136 0.61 15.00 -10.38
C ALA A 136 -0.18 13.85 -11.00
N ALA A 137 0.26 13.34 -12.16
CA ALA A 137 -0.34 12.18 -12.81
C ALA A 137 -0.18 10.88 -11.98
N GLY A 138 0.91 10.73 -11.22
CA GLY A 138 1.10 9.64 -10.26
C GLY A 138 0.34 9.81 -8.92
N GLY A 139 -0.20 11.00 -8.65
CA GLY A 139 -0.90 11.33 -7.40
C GLY A 139 -2.01 10.35 -6.97
N PRO A 140 -2.89 9.89 -7.87
CA PRO A 140 -3.96 8.94 -7.55
C PRO A 140 -3.46 7.62 -6.92
N VAL A 141 -2.53 6.92 -7.57
CA VAL A 141 -1.99 5.65 -7.03
C VAL A 141 -1.22 5.87 -5.73
N ASN A 142 -0.45 6.96 -5.62
CA ASN A 142 0.35 7.26 -4.43
C ASN A 142 -0.54 7.53 -3.21
N THR A 143 -1.63 8.28 -3.40
CA THR A 143 -2.59 8.59 -2.34
C THR A 143 -3.26 7.32 -1.86
N TRP A 144 -3.78 6.50 -2.78
CA TRP A 144 -4.41 5.24 -2.41
C TRP A 144 -3.45 4.28 -1.69
N ALA A 145 -2.23 4.11 -2.19
CA ALA A 145 -1.25 3.19 -1.59
C ALA A 145 -0.89 3.62 -0.15
N ARG A 146 -0.76 4.93 0.09
CA ARG A 146 -0.52 5.49 1.43
C ARG A 146 -1.69 5.25 2.38
N ASP A 147 -2.90 5.55 1.94
CA ASP A 147 -4.11 5.41 2.75
C ASP A 147 -4.37 3.95 3.11
N PHE A 148 -4.22 3.06 2.12
CA PHE A 148 -4.39 1.63 2.34
C PHE A 148 -3.32 1.07 3.28
N ALA A 149 -2.05 1.49 3.14
CA ALA A 149 -1.01 1.12 4.09
C ALA A 149 -1.30 1.63 5.52
N GLY A 150 -1.91 2.81 5.66
CA GLY A 150 -2.37 3.33 6.94
C GLY A 150 -3.43 2.42 7.57
N ARG A 151 -4.50 2.11 6.82
CA ARG A 151 -5.58 1.23 7.26
C ARG A 151 -5.09 -0.19 7.59
N LEU A 152 -4.20 -0.75 6.77
CA LEU A 152 -3.62 -2.07 6.97
C LEU A 152 -2.79 -2.14 8.26
N ARG A 153 -1.99 -1.10 8.57
CA ARG A 153 -1.25 -1.01 9.84
C ARG A 153 -2.18 -0.87 11.05
N ASP A 154 -3.25 -0.11 10.91
CA ASP A 154 -4.23 0.03 11.99
C ASP A 154 -4.97 -1.27 12.28
N TRP A 155 -5.37 -2.00 11.23
CA TRP A 155 -5.91 -3.35 11.34
C TRP A 155 -4.92 -4.31 12.03
N HIS A 156 -3.65 -4.35 11.60
CA HIS A 156 -2.66 -5.28 12.18
C HIS A 156 -2.39 -5.01 13.67
N ARG A 157 -2.30 -3.73 14.07
CA ARG A 157 -2.02 -3.38 15.48
C ARG A 157 -3.20 -3.57 16.42
N ARG A 158 -4.42 -3.27 15.98
CA ARG A 158 -5.58 -3.10 16.87
C ARG A 158 -6.72 -4.08 16.59
N GLY A 159 -6.64 -4.81 15.48
CA GLY A 159 -7.81 -5.38 14.84
C GLY A 159 -8.68 -4.27 14.22
N ALA A 160 -9.44 -4.60 13.18
CA ALA A 160 -10.50 -3.73 12.69
C ALA A 160 -11.84 -4.20 13.25
N SER A 161 -12.66 -3.26 13.72
CA SER A 161 -14.06 -3.55 14.03
C SER A 161 -14.86 -3.73 12.74
N ASP A 162 -15.96 -4.47 12.80
CA ASP A 162 -16.86 -4.66 11.66
C ASP A 162 -17.34 -3.32 11.09
N ASP A 163 -17.61 -2.32 11.94
CA ASP A 163 -18.03 -0.99 11.50
C ASP A 163 -16.91 -0.25 10.74
N ALA A 164 -15.66 -0.39 11.20
CA ALA A 164 -14.51 0.16 10.49
C ALA A 164 -14.31 -0.54 9.14
N LEU A 165 -14.43 -1.88 9.09
CA LEU A 165 -14.33 -2.65 7.85
C LEU A 165 -15.42 -2.26 6.85
N ARG A 166 -16.67 -2.10 7.30
CA ARG A 166 -17.78 -1.61 6.45
C ARG A 166 -17.52 -0.21 5.92
N ALA A 167 -17.06 0.71 6.78
CA ALA A 167 -16.73 2.08 6.37
C ALA A 167 -15.59 2.12 5.34
N HIS A 168 -14.53 1.33 5.55
CA HIS A 168 -13.42 1.23 4.60
C HIS A 168 -13.84 0.58 3.28
N THR A 169 -14.68 -0.46 3.33
CA THR A 169 -15.24 -1.10 2.15
C THR A 169 -16.08 -0.12 1.33
N ALA A 170 -16.96 0.65 1.98
CA ALA A 170 -17.75 1.69 1.31
C ALA A 170 -16.86 2.77 0.69
N SER A 171 -15.82 3.22 1.41
CA SER A 171 -14.85 4.19 0.88
C SER A 171 -14.09 3.65 -0.34
N ALA A 172 -13.65 2.40 -0.32
CA ALA A 172 -12.94 1.77 -1.44
C ALA A 172 -13.86 1.60 -2.66
N ARG A 173 -15.12 1.19 -2.44
CA ARG A 173 -16.13 1.10 -3.50
C ARG A 173 -16.45 2.45 -4.14
N ALA A 174 -16.49 3.53 -3.37
CA ALA A 174 -16.70 4.88 -3.91
C ALA A 174 -15.57 5.29 -4.87
N LEU A 175 -14.32 4.96 -4.54
CA LEU A 175 -13.16 5.19 -5.41
C LEU A 175 -13.22 4.39 -6.71
N HIS A 176 -13.88 3.22 -6.69
CA HIS A 176 -14.13 2.42 -7.88
C HIS A 176 -15.27 3.01 -8.73
N ALA A 177 -16.39 3.40 -8.10
CA ALA A 177 -17.57 3.92 -8.77
C ALA A 177 -17.31 5.23 -9.53
N GLY A 178 -16.46 6.12 -9.00
CA GLY A 178 -16.09 7.37 -9.66
C GLY A 178 -15.33 7.23 -10.99
N ALA A 179 -14.93 6.02 -11.39
CA ALA A 179 -14.32 5.76 -12.70
C ALA A 179 -15.30 5.25 -13.76
N GLY A 180 -16.56 4.97 -13.39
CA GLY A 180 -17.62 4.50 -14.30
C GLY A 180 -18.53 5.61 -14.85
N GLU A 181 -18.41 6.84 -14.36
CA GLU A 181 -19.16 8.01 -14.84
C GLU A 181 -18.23 9.06 -15.46
N VAL A 182 -17.61 8.73 -16.60
CA VAL A 182 -17.16 9.71 -17.63
C VAL A 182 -17.24 9.07 -19.00
#